data_AF-A0A3S1L3Y3-F1
#
_entry.id   AF-A0A3S1L3Y3-F1
#
_cell.length_a   1.000
_cell.length_b   1.000
_cell.length_c   1.000
_cell.angle_alpha   90.00
_cell.angle_beta   90.00
_cell.angle_gamma   90.00
#
_symmetry.space_group_name_H-M   'P 1'
#
loop_
_entity.id
_entity.type
_entity.pdbx_description
1 polymer ?
#
loop_
_entity_poly.entity_id
_entity_poly.type
_entity_poly.pdbx_seq_one_letter_code
_entity_poly.pdbx_strand_id
1 'polypeptide(L)' 'PVPIGLKKEKAEWLKPGLVGRVRFLKGEERLRHAKLLDYREEE' A
#
# COMPACT_ATOMS: atom_id res chain seq x y z
N PRO A 1 -25.03 -9.28 -5.74
CA PRO A 1 -24.21 -10.39 -6.26
C PRO A 1 -22.88 -9.85 -6.78
N VAL A 2 -21.75 -10.36 -6.30
CA VAL A 2 -20.43 -9.94 -6.82
C VAL A 2 -20.24 -10.49 -8.25
N PRO A 3 -19.63 -9.71 -9.17
CA PRO A 3 -19.46 -10.17 -10.55
C PRO A 3 -18.58 -11.42 -10.62
N ILE A 4 -19.09 -12.46 -11.28
CA ILE A 4 -18.37 -13.71 -11.55
C ILE A 4 -17.17 -13.38 -12.44
N GLY A 5 -15.96 -13.47 -11.89
CA GLY A 5 -14.71 -13.17 -12.61
C GLY A 5 -13.71 -12.29 -11.85
N LEU A 6 -14.10 -11.69 -10.71
CA LEU A 6 -13.14 -11.02 -9.83
C LEU A 6 -12.28 -12.08 -9.12
N LYS A 7 -11.12 -12.41 -9.69
CA LYS A 7 -10.09 -13.25 -9.03
C LYS A 7 -9.79 -12.64 -7.66
N LYS A 8 -9.89 -13.48 -6.61
CA LYS A 8 -9.51 -13.27 -5.20
C LYS A 8 -8.81 -11.93 -4.94
N GLU A 9 -9.40 -11.14 -4.05
CA GLU A 9 -8.86 -9.88 -3.54
C GLU A 9 -7.34 -10.01 -3.34
N LYS A 10 -6.56 -9.30 -4.16
CA LYS A 10 -5.08 -9.38 -4.19
C LYS A 10 -4.43 -8.71 -2.97
N ALA A 11 -5.22 -8.40 -1.95
CA ALA A 11 -4.81 -7.65 -0.79
C ALA A 11 -5.41 -8.32 0.44
N GLU A 12 -4.56 -8.57 1.43
CA GLU A 12 -4.93 -9.10 2.73
C GLU A 12 -4.69 -8.02 3.78
N TRP A 13 -5.56 -7.95 4.78
CA TRP A 13 -5.37 -7.05 5.91
C TRP A 13 -4.29 -7.62 6.83
N LEU A 14 -3.15 -6.91 6.93
CA LEU A 14 -2.07 -7.24 7.85
C LEU A 14 -2.23 -6.51 9.18
N LYS A 15 -1.60 -7.04 10.22
CA LYS A 15 -1.46 -6.32 11.49
C LYS A 15 -0.62 -5.06 11.27
N PRO A 16 -0.96 -3.93 11.91
CA PRO A 16 -0.13 -2.73 11.86
C PRO A 16 1.25 -3.03 12.48
N GLY A 17 2.32 -2.61 11.81
CA GLY A 17 3.72 -2.90 12.19
C GLY A 17 4.69 -2.82 11.01
N LEU A 18 4.16 -3.02 9.79
CA LEU A 18 4.90 -2.82 8.55
C LEU A 18 4.96 -1.33 8.18
N VAL A 19 6.16 -0.75 8.16
CA VAL A 19 6.38 0.66 7.80
C VAL A 19 7.17 0.77 6.51
N GLY A 20 6.64 1.50 5.53
CA GLY A 20 7.28 1.70 4.22
C GLY A 20 7.81 3.13 4.03
N ARG A 21 9.01 3.27 3.48
CA ARG A 21 9.55 4.54 2.97
C ARG A 21 9.16 4.69 1.51
N VAL A 22 8.52 5.79 1.16
CA VAL A 22 8.09 6.07 -0.22
C VAL A 22 8.66 7.38 -0.74
N ARG A 23 8.87 7.45 -2.05
CA ARG A 23 9.08 8.70 -2.78
C ARG A 23 7.75 9.15 -3.35
N PHE A 24 7.44 10.45 -3.22
CA PHE A 24 6.20 11.05 -3.71
C PHE A 24 6.46 12.50 -4.18
N LEU A 25 5.48 13.11 -4.85
CA LEU A 25 5.56 14.51 -5.26
C LEU A 25 5.39 15.44 -4.04
N LYS A 26 6.25 16.46 -3.93
CA LYS A 26 6.22 17.42 -2.82
C LYS A 26 5.08 18.43 -3.01
N GLY A 27 4.41 18.81 -1.93
CA GLY A 27 3.39 19.87 -1.93
C GLY A 27 1.95 19.39 -2.06
N GLU A 28 1.72 18.08 -2.17
CA GLU A 28 0.37 17.49 -2.13
C GLU A 28 0.06 16.93 -0.74
N GLU A 29 -1.20 17.06 -0.29
CA GLU A 29 -1.68 16.52 1.00
C GLU A 29 -1.61 14.98 1.05
N ARG A 30 -1.72 14.33 -0.11
CA ARG A 30 -1.68 12.87 -0.26
C ARG A 30 -0.47 12.45 -1.09
N LEU A 31 0.02 11.23 -0.85
CA LEU A 31 1.18 10.65 -1.52
C LEU A 31 0.84 10.24 -2.97
N ARG A 32 0.61 11.21 -3.86
CA ARG A 32 0.35 10.93 -5.28
C ARG A 32 1.63 10.51 -6.00
N HIS A 33 1.46 9.62 -6.98
CA HIS A 33 2.57 9.03 -7.74
C HIS A 33 3.62 8.38 -6.83
N ALA A 34 3.19 7.85 -5.69
CA ALA A 34 4.08 7.24 -4.73
C ALA A 34 4.74 5.98 -5.31
N LYS A 35 6.04 5.85 -5.06
CA LYS A 35 6.80 4.62 -5.32
C LYS A 35 7.48 4.16 -4.04
N LEU A 36 7.32 2.88 -3.71
CA LEU A 36 8.01 2.25 -2.58
C LEU A 36 9.51 2.25 -2.83
N LEU A 37 10.27 2.71 -1.85
CA LEU A 37 11.73 2.65 -1.87
C LEU A 37 12.22 1.50 -1.02
N ASP A 38 11.72 1.40 0.21
CA ASP A 38 12.17 0.43 1.19
C ASP A 38 11.07 0.19 2.25
N TYR A 39 11.18 -0.89 3.01
CA TYR A 39 10.28 -1.18 4.12
C TYR A 39 11.03 -1.80 5.30
N ARG A 40 10.47 -1.64 6.50
CA ARG A 40 10.94 -2.30 7.71
C ARG A 40 9.76 -2.91 8.46
N GLU A 41 10.02 -4.06 9.06
CA GLU A 41 9.10 -4.74 9.97
C GLU A 41 9.62 -4.47 11.39
N GLU A 42 8.81 -3.80 12.22
CA GLU A 42 9.09 -3.74 13.66
C GLU A 42 8.47 -5.00 14.26
N GLU A 43 9.32 -5.95 14.68
CA GLU A 43 8.95 -7.26 15.27
C GLU A 43 8.02 -7.14 16.49
#